data_AF-A0AA37MUR0-F1
#
_entry.id   AF-A0AA37MUR0-F1
#
_cell.length_a   1.000
_cell.length_b   1.000
_cell.length_c   1.000
_cell.angle_alpha   90.00
_cell.angle_beta   90.00
_cell.angle_gamma   90.00
#
_symmetry.space_group_name_H-M   'P 1'
#
loop_
_entity.id
_entity.type
_entity.pdbx_description
1 polymer ?
#
loop_
_entity_poly.entity_id
_entity_poly.type
_entity_poly.pdbx_seq_one_letter_code
_entity_poly.pdbx_strand_id
1 'polypeptide(L)'
;MIVPGGGDFADAVRQYQHEWQFDDLAAHNMCLLAMAQYAILMQGVVPELVLASNEDRIRRALRDGRVAVWVPTDLMRATPDSMTNWDTTSDSLAAWLSTLLNAERLMIVKSCDVDADAPLETLAAKGIVDRRFPAYVRDANYIVEIFSKADAAVMRDRLLNVAV
;
A
#
# COMPACT_ATOMS: atom_id res chain seq x y z
N MET A 1 7.30 8.61 0.44
CA MET A 1 6.01 8.59 1.17
C MET A 1 5.68 7.17 1.57
N ILE A 2 4.73 6.96 2.48
CA ILE A 2 4.31 5.64 2.96
C ILE A 2 2.84 5.42 2.57
N VAL A 3 2.56 4.24 2.00
CA VAL A 3 1.20 3.73 1.82
C VAL A 3 1.00 2.62 2.84
N PRO A 4 0.23 2.84 3.91
CA PRO A 4 -0.02 1.80 4.90
C PRO A 4 -0.97 0.75 4.33
N GLY A 5 -0.73 -0.50 4.69
CA GLY A 5 -1.78 -1.53 4.60
C GLY A 5 -2.82 -1.34 5.71
N GLY A 6 -3.86 -2.17 5.70
CA GLY A 6 -4.85 -2.19 6.79
C GLY A 6 -4.44 -3.02 8.01
N GLY A 7 -3.46 -3.93 7.88
CA GLY A 7 -3.01 -4.83 8.96
C GLY A 7 -4.17 -5.54 9.66
N ASP A 8 -4.06 -5.70 10.97
CA ASP A 8 -5.07 -6.35 11.82
C ASP A 8 -6.47 -5.74 11.66
N PHE A 9 -6.57 -4.43 11.36
CA PHE A 9 -7.87 -3.79 11.11
C PHE A 9 -8.53 -4.34 9.83
N ALA A 10 -7.77 -4.55 8.75
CA ALA A 10 -8.31 -5.17 7.54
C ALA A 10 -8.59 -6.67 7.70
N ASP A 11 -7.82 -7.36 8.55
CA ASP A 11 -8.13 -8.76 8.90
C ASP A 11 -9.46 -8.88 9.65
N ALA A 12 -9.77 -7.93 10.53
CA ALA A 12 -11.08 -7.85 11.17
C ALA A 12 -12.21 -7.60 10.14
N VAL A 13 -11.98 -6.78 9.10
CA VAL A 13 -12.95 -6.61 8.01
C VAL A 13 -13.20 -7.94 7.29
N ARG A 14 -12.16 -8.72 6.97
CA ARG A 14 -12.31 -10.06 6.36
C ARG A 14 -13.15 -10.98 7.24
N GLN A 15 -12.86 -10.99 8.54
CA GLN A 15 -13.62 -11.79 9.50
C GLN A 15 -15.09 -11.38 9.53
N TYR A 16 -15.38 -10.09 9.63
CA TYR A 16 -16.76 -9.60 9.66
C TYR A 16 -17.49 -9.83 8.34
N GLN A 17 -16.83 -9.68 7.19
CA GLN A 17 -17.47 -9.97 5.91
C GLN A 17 -17.83 -11.46 5.82
N HIS A 18 -16.95 -12.35 6.29
CA HIS A 18 -17.24 -13.78 6.34
C HIS A 18 -18.39 -14.11 7.31
N GLU A 19 -18.46 -13.44 8.46
CA GLU A 19 -19.52 -13.69 9.45
C GLU A 19 -20.88 -13.10 9.02
N TRP A 20 -20.88 -11.87 8.52
CA TRP A 20 -22.10 -11.09 8.26
C TRP A 20 -22.50 -11.05 6.78
N GLN A 21 -21.67 -11.56 5.89
CA GLN A 21 -21.93 -11.72 4.45
C GLN A 21 -22.33 -10.42 3.73
N PHE A 22 -21.75 -9.28 4.12
CA PHE A 22 -21.91 -8.03 3.37
C PHE A 22 -21.08 -8.01 2.09
N ASP A 23 -21.42 -7.11 1.17
CA ASP A 23 -20.83 -7.06 -0.16
C ASP A 23 -19.39 -6.52 -0.18
N ASP A 24 -18.70 -6.72 -1.31
CA ASP A 24 -17.33 -6.27 -1.50
C ASP A 24 -17.19 -4.74 -1.49
N LEU A 25 -18.27 -4.01 -1.75
CA LEU A 25 -18.28 -2.54 -1.66
C LEU A 25 -18.13 -2.07 -0.21
N ALA A 26 -18.93 -2.63 0.69
CA ALA A 26 -18.80 -2.37 2.11
C ALA A 26 -17.43 -2.81 2.62
N ALA A 27 -16.96 -4.00 2.23
CA ALA A 27 -15.64 -4.51 2.62
C ALA A 27 -14.50 -3.58 2.14
N HIS A 28 -14.52 -3.17 0.88
CA HIS A 28 -13.54 -2.26 0.31
C HIS A 28 -13.47 -0.94 1.09
N ASN A 29 -14.63 -0.31 1.33
CA ASN A 29 -14.70 0.94 2.09
C ASN A 29 -14.18 0.77 3.52
N MET A 30 -14.51 -0.34 4.19
CA MET A 30 -13.99 -0.67 5.52
C MET A 30 -12.47 -0.90 5.50
N CYS A 31 -11.92 -1.51 4.45
CA CYS A 31 -10.47 -1.66 4.29
C CYS A 31 -9.75 -0.32 4.08
N LEU A 32 -10.34 0.63 3.37
CA LEU A 32 -9.79 1.99 3.25
C LEU A 32 -9.77 2.70 4.61
N LEU A 33 -10.80 2.51 5.42
CA LEU A 33 -10.84 3.01 6.80
C LEU A 33 -9.78 2.31 7.69
N ALA A 34 -9.58 1.01 7.52
CA ALA A 34 -8.51 0.26 8.19
C ALA A 34 -7.12 0.84 7.85
N MET A 35 -6.86 1.15 6.58
CA MET A 35 -5.62 1.83 6.16
C MET A 35 -5.50 3.23 6.79
N ALA A 36 -6.60 3.98 6.87
CA ALA A 36 -6.62 5.29 7.55
C ALA A 36 -6.33 5.18 9.05
N GLN A 37 -6.90 4.19 9.73
CA GLN A 37 -6.60 3.90 11.15
C GLN A 37 -5.13 3.54 11.34
N TYR A 38 -4.57 2.73 10.44
CA TYR A 38 -3.16 2.35 10.49
C TYR A 38 -2.24 3.56 10.25
N ALA A 39 -2.60 4.48 9.34
CA ALA A 39 -1.88 5.73 9.13
C ALA A 39 -1.82 6.57 10.41
N ILE A 40 -2.95 6.72 11.11
CA ILE A 40 -3.04 7.44 12.39
C ILE A 40 -2.18 6.76 13.45
N LEU A 41 -2.22 5.43 13.54
CA LEU A 41 -1.36 4.66 14.43
C LEU A 41 0.13 4.94 14.16
N MET A 42 0.56 4.90 12.89
CA MET A 42 1.94 5.20 12.51
C MET A 42 2.35 6.60 12.97
N GLN A 43 1.51 7.62 12.76
CA GLN A 43 1.79 8.98 13.23
C GLN A 43 1.82 9.07 14.77
N GLY A 44 0.97 8.33 15.47
CA GLY A 44 0.99 8.25 16.94
C GLY A 44 2.30 7.69 17.49
N VAL A 45 2.96 6.79 16.74
CA VAL A 45 4.27 6.23 17.08
C VAL A 45 5.42 7.14 16.63
N VAL A 46 5.30 7.74 15.44
CA VAL A 46 6.30 8.64 14.84
C VAL A 46 5.65 9.99 14.50
N PRO A 47 5.64 10.95 15.44
CA PRO A 47 4.92 12.23 15.30
C PRO A 47 5.35 13.10 14.12
N GLU A 48 6.54 12.86 13.56
CA GLU A 48 7.09 13.58 12.41
C GLU A 48 6.41 13.22 11.10
N LEU A 49 5.68 12.10 11.05
CA LEU A 49 4.90 11.68 9.88
C LEU A 49 3.73 12.64 9.63
N VAL A 50 3.47 12.95 8.35
CA VAL A 50 2.40 13.86 7.94
C VAL A 50 1.29 13.06 7.27
N LEU A 51 0.11 13.01 7.88
CA LEU A 51 -1.07 12.41 7.25
C LEU A 51 -1.52 13.25 6.04
N ALA A 52 -1.68 12.59 4.91
CA ALA A 52 -2.09 13.23 3.66
C ALA A 52 -3.22 12.41 3.00
N SER A 53 -4.40 13.02 2.85
CA SER A 53 -5.58 12.34 2.31
C SER A 53 -5.73 12.46 0.79
N ASN A 54 -5.05 13.43 0.18
CA ASN A 54 -5.13 13.69 -1.25
C ASN A 54 -3.76 14.10 -1.83
N GLU A 55 -3.71 14.14 -3.16
CA GLU A 55 -2.50 14.45 -3.92
C GLU A 55 -1.86 15.79 -3.51
N ASP A 56 -2.65 16.85 -3.33
CA ASP A 56 -2.13 18.16 -2.95
C ASP A 56 -1.41 18.14 -1.60
N ARG A 57 -1.99 17.45 -0.61
CA ARG A 57 -1.38 17.28 0.71
C ARG A 57 -0.13 16.41 0.64
N ILE A 58 -0.15 15.34 -0.15
CA ILE A 58 1.01 14.49 -0.38
C ILE A 58 2.14 15.35 -0.96
N ARG A 59 1.88 16.05 -2.07
CA ARG A 59 2.88 16.89 -2.75
C ARG A 59 3.40 18.00 -1.85
N ARG A 60 2.55 18.61 -1.01
CA ARG A 60 2.98 19.63 -0.03
C ARG A 60 3.95 19.04 0.99
N ALA A 61 3.58 17.94 1.65
CA ALA A 61 4.45 17.29 2.63
C ALA A 61 5.81 16.90 2.03
N LEU A 62 5.82 16.36 0.80
CA LEU A 62 7.05 16.01 0.10
C LEU A 62 7.91 17.24 -0.23
N ARG A 63 7.32 18.35 -0.70
CA ARG A 63 8.05 19.61 -0.94
C ARG A 63 8.66 20.20 0.34
N ASP A 64 7.99 20.01 1.47
CA ASP A 64 8.45 20.47 2.79
C ASP A 64 9.51 19.53 3.39
N GLY A 65 9.98 18.52 2.65
CA GLY A 65 10.97 17.54 3.12
C GLY A 65 10.44 16.57 4.18
N ARG A 66 9.11 16.44 4.30
CA ARG A 66 8.45 15.59 5.28
C ARG A 66 8.05 14.25 4.67
N VAL A 67 7.91 13.24 5.52
CA VAL A 67 7.40 11.92 5.12
C VAL A 67 5.87 11.91 5.21
N ALA A 68 5.22 11.92 4.05
CA ALA A 68 3.78 11.76 3.96
C ALA A 68 3.37 10.30 4.21
N VAL A 69 2.28 10.08 4.96
CA VAL A 69 1.57 8.81 5.11
C VAL A 69 0.18 8.98 4.52
N TRP A 70 -0.16 8.14 3.54
CA TRP A 70 -1.41 8.30 2.81
C TRP A 70 -2.61 7.82 3.62
N VAL A 71 -3.69 8.59 3.56
CA VAL A 71 -4.99 8.31 4.15
C VAL A 71 -6.02 8.19 3.02
N PRO A 72 -6.34 6.98 2.54
CA PRO A 72 -7.02 6.79 1.25
C PRO A 72 -8.54 6.93 1.33
N THR A 73 -9.08 7.80 2.20
CA THR A 73 -10.53 7.97 2.38
C THR A 73 -11.23 8.51 1.13
N ASP A 74 -10.51 9.27 0.30
CA ASP A 74 -11.05 9.81 -0.96
C ASP A 74 -11.29 8.71 -2.03
N LEU A 75 -10.78 7.49 -1.79
CA LEU A 75 -11.07 6.33 -2.63
C LEU A 75 -12.35 5.59 -2.26
N MET A 76 -13.02 5.95 -1.17
CA MET A 76 -14.29 5.33 -0.80
C MET A 76 -15.32 5.50 -1.92
N ARG A 77 -16.18 4.49 -2.07
CA ARG A 77 -17.11 4.37 -3.20
C ARG A 77 -18.55 4.25 -2.74
N ALA A 78 -19.45 4.85 -3.52
CA ALA A 78 -20.90 4.62 -3.41
C ALA A 78 -21.38 3.49 -4.36
N THR A 79 -20.59 3.19 -5.40
CA THR A 79 -20.87 2.15 -6.39
C THR A 79 -19.60 1.35 -6.69
N PRO A 80 -19.67 0.03 -6.87
CA PRO A 80 -18.48 -0.79 -7.14
C PRO A 80 -17.78 -0.41 -8.44
N ASP A 81 -16.45 -0.50 -8.45
CA ASP A 81 -15.60 -0.41 -9.63
C ASP A 81 -14.65 -1.61 -9.72
N SER A 82 -13.71 -1.60 -10.67
CA SER A 82 -12.75 -2.68 -10.86
C SER A 82 -11.77 -2.90 -9.69
N MET A 83 -11.66 -1.94 -8.77
CA MET A 83 -10.83 -2.03 -7.55
C MET A 83 -11.61 -2.45 -6.31
N THR A 84 -12.94 -2.54 -6.43
CA THR A 84 -13.84 -2.88 -5.33
C THR A 84 -13.97 -4.40 -5.18
N ASN A 85 -12.88 -5.06 -4.80
CA ASN A 85 -12.79 -6.52 -4.60
C ASN A 85 -11.51 -6.89 -3.83
N TRP A 86 -11.41 -8.15 -3.37
CA TRP A 86 -10.24 -8.67 -2.66
C TRP A 86 -9.01 -8.96 -3.53
N ASP A 87 -9.14 -8.91 -4.85
CA ASP A 87 -7.99 -9.06 -5.75
C ASP A 87 -7.14 -7.79 -5.83
N THR A 88 -7.68 -6.65 -5.35
CA THR A 88 -7.02 -5.34 -5.31
C THR A 88 -6.88 -4.90 -3.86
N THR A 89 -5.65 -4.80 -3.35
CA THR A 89 -5.40 -4.37 -1.97
C THR A 89 -4.40 -3.23 -1.92
N SER A 90 -3.80 -2.97 -0.75
CA SER A 90 -2.84 -1.89 -0.55
C SER A 90 -1.66 -1.93 -1.52
N ASP A 91 -1.24 -3.10 -2.03
CA ASP A 91 -0.13 -3.17 -2.97
C ASP A 91 -0.51 -2.55 -4.33
N SER A 92 -1.64 -2.99 -4.89
CA SER A 92 -2.17 -2.41 -6.12
C SER A 92 -2.50 -0.93 -5.97
N LEU A 93 -3.05 -0.51 -4.82
CA LEU A 93 -3.30 0.90 -4.54
C LEU A 93 -2.00 1.71 -4.47
N ALA A 94 -0.93 1.15 -3.88
CA ALA A 94 0.38 1.79 -3.85
C ALA A 94 0.99 1.91 -5.25
N ALA A 95 0.83 0.90 -6.11
CA ALA A 95 1.26 0.94 -7.51
C ALA A 95 0.49 2.01 -8.32
N TRP A 96 -0.84 2.01 -8.21
CA TRP A 96 -1.67 3.04 -8.82
C TRP A 96 -1.26 4.45 -8.38
N LEU A 97 -1.07 4.66 -7.07
CA LEU A 97 -0.65 5.96 -6.53
C LEU A 97 0.77 6.35 -6.97
N SER A 98 1.68 5.39 -7.07
CA SER A 98 3.05 5.62 -7.56
C SER A 98 3.05 6.14 -9.00
N THR A 99 2.18 5.57 -9.85
CA THR A 99 1.95 6.06 -11.22
C THR A 99 1.41 7.49 -11.21
N LEU A 100 0.36 7.76 -10.42
CA LEU A 100 -0.25 9.09 -10.31
C LEU A 100 0.75 10.17 -9.86
N LEU A 101 1.65 9.81 -8.95
CA LEU A 101 2.64 10.74 -8.40
C LEU A 101 3.90 10.86 -9.26
N ASN A 102 4.04 10.05 -10.31
CA ASN A 102 5.27 9.89 -11.08
C ASN A 102 6.48 9.59 -10.16
N ALA A 103 6.30 8.61 -9.26
CA ALA A 103 7.35 8.17 -8.36
C ALA A 103 8.51 7.55 -9.16
N GLU A 104 9.73 7.61 -8.63
CA GLU A 104 10.90 6.95 -9.25
C GLU A 104 11.00 5.47 -8.87
N ARG A 105 10.40 5.10 -7.72
CA ARG A 105 10.49 3.77 -7.14
C ARG A 105 9.28 3.46 -6.27
N LEU A 106 8.86 2.20 -6.30
CA LEU A 106 7.90 1.59 -5.39
C LEU A 106 8.59 0.45 -4.64
N MET A 107 8.66 0.56 -3.31
CA MET A 107 9.15 -0.49 -2.42
C MET A 107 7.97 -1.09 -1.66
N ILE A 108 7.76 -2.40 -1.80
CA ILE A 108 6.72 -3.15 -1.09
C ILE A 108 7.38 -3.94 0.03
N VAL A 109 6.87 -3.80 1.26
CA VAL A 109 7.40 -4.52 2.43
C VAL A 109 6.36 -5.52 2.93
N LYS A 110 6.78 -6.79 3.03
CA LYS A 110 5.92 -7.90 3.44
C LYS A 110 6.34 -8.49 4.77
N SER A 111 5.38 -9.04 5.50
CA SER A 111 5.61 -9.65 6.81
C SER A 111 6.16 -11.08 6.74
N CYS A 112 6.16 -11.68 5.55
CA CYS A 112 6.67 -13.00 5.24
C CYS A 112 7.98 -12.95 4.47
N ASP A 113 8.63 -14.11 4.34
CA ASP A 113 9.81 -14.26 3.50
C ASP A 113 9.45 -14.06 2.02
N VAL A 114 10.30 -13.30 1.33
CA VAL A 114 10.15 -12.99 -0.09
C VAL A 114 11.39 -13.48 -0.81
N ASP A 115 11.15 -14.26 -1.86
CA ASP A 115 12.19 -14.58 -2.84
C ASP A 115 12.31 -13.40 -3.80
N ALA A 116 13.38 -12.61 -3.65
CA ALA A 116 13.59 -11.37 -4.40
C ALA A 116 13.78 -11.61 -5.91
N ASP A 117 14.21 -12.80 -6.31
CA ASP A 117 14.45 -13.16 -7.71
C ASP A 117 13.20 -13.76 -8.37
N ALA A 118 12.13 -14.02 -7.61
CA ALA A 118 10.91 -14.60 -8.13
C ALA A 118 10.12 -13.58 -9.00
N PRO A 119 9.56 -14.01 -10.15
CA PRO A 119 8.68 -13.16 -10.95
C PRO A 119 7.46 -12.66 -10.14
N LEU A 120 7.02 -11.43 -10.42
CA LEU A 120 5.89 -10.81 -9.73
C LEU A 120 4.61 -11.65 -9.83
N GLU A 121 4.39 -12.30 -10.96
CA GLU A 121 3.25 -13.21 -11.19
C GLU A 121 3.29 -14.41 -10.24
N THR A 122 4.49 -14.92 -9.94
CA THR A 122 4.67 -16.02 -8.98
C THR A 122 4.42 -15.54 -7.56
N LEU A 123 4.89 -14.33 -7.21
CA LEU A 123 4.63 -13.74 -5.91
C LEU A 123 3.13 -13.47 -5.69
N ALA A 124 2.43 -13.00 -6.73
CA ALA A 124 0.99 -12.80 -6.72
C ALA A 124 0.22 -14.13 -6.60
N ALA A 125 0.63 -15.16 -7.34
CA ALA A 125 0.03 -16.50 -7.25
C ALA A 125 0.20 -17.14 -5.86
N LYS A 126 1.30 -16.84 -5.17
CA LYS A 126 1.55 -17.24 -3.77
C LYS A 126 0.83 -16.38 -2.74
N GLY A 127 0.15 -15.30 -3.16
CA GLY A 127 -0.56 -14.37 -2.26
C GLY A 127 0.38 -13.46 -1.45
N ILE A 128 1.64 -13.32 -1.86
CA ILE A 128 2.60 -12.41 -1.20
C ILE A 128 2.23 -10.97 -1.52
N VAL A 129 1.94 -10.68 -2.78
CA VAL A 129 1.29 -9.45 -3.25
C VAL A 129 -0.11 -9.76 -3.76
N ASP A 130 -0.97 -8.75 -3.84
CA ASP A 130 -2.31 -8.97 -4.39
C ASP A 130 -2.31 -9.34 -5.88
N ARG A 131 -3.40 -9.99 -6.32
CA ARG A 131 -3.48 -10.61 -7.65
C ARG A 131 -3.40 -9.59 -8.78
N ARG A 132 -3.86 -8.37 -8.55
CA ARG A 132 -3.87 -7.29 -9.54
C ARG A 132 -2.54 -6.55 -9.61
N PHE A 133 -1.69 -6.66 -8.58
CA PHE A 133 -0.44 -5.91 -8.49
C PHE A 133 0.44 -6.02 -9.75
N PRO A 134 0.72 -7.21 -10.33
CA PRO A 134 1.54 -7.30 -11.54
C PRO A 134 0.97 -6.51 -12.73
N ALA A 135 -0.36 -6.42 -12.85
CA ALA A 135 -0.99 -5.67 -13.92
C ALA A 135 -0.82 -4.15 -13.75
N TYR A 136 -0.79 -3.65 -12.51
CA TYR A 136 -0.57 -2.23 -12.22
C TYR A 136 0.88 -1.77 -12.44
N VAL A 137 1.84 -2.69 -12.38
CA VAL A 137 3.26 -2.35 -12.53
C VAL A 137 3.89 -2.78 -13.86
N ARG A 138 3.13 -3.47 -14.73
CA ARG A 138 3.64 -3.99 -16.01
C ARG A 138 4.27 -2.91 -16.89
N ASP A 139 3.60 -1.77 -17.00
CA ASP A 139 4.02 -0.62 -17.83
C ASP A 139 4.45 0.56 -16.96
N ALA A 140 4.86 0.30 -15.71
CA ALA A 140 5.30 1.34 -14.79
C ALA A 140 6.65 1.94 -15.21
N ASN A 141 6.74 3.27 -15.16
CA ASN A 141 7.98 4.01 -15.41
C ASN A 141 8.86 4.15 -14.16
N TYR A 142 8.72 3.23 -13.19
CA TYR A 142 9.43 3.25 -11.92
C TYR A 142 9.92 1.86 -11.53
N ILE A 143 10.96 1.83 -10.70
CA ILE A 143 11.53 0.57 -10.22
C ILE A 143 10.62 -0.02 -9.15
N VAL A 144 10.31 -1.31 -9.25
CA VAL A 144 9.55 -2.06 -8.23
C VAL A 144 10.48 -3.03 -7.53
N GLU A 145 10.49 -2.96 -6.20
CA GLU A 145 11.23 -3.89 -5.34
C GLU A 145 10.30 -4.42 -4.24
N ILE A 146 10.44 -5.70 -3.91
CA ILE A 146 9.67 -6.35 -2.85
C ILE A 146 10.66 -6.88 -1.81
N PHE A 147 10.40 -6.55 -0.55
CA PHE A 147 11.24 -6.88 0.59
C PHE A 147 10.45 -7.67 1.63
N SER A 148 11.13 -8.57 2.34
CA SER A 148 10.67 -9.00 3.65
C SER A 148 10.93 -7.91 4.68
N LYS A 149 10.13 -7.85 5.74
CA LYS A 149 10.41 -6.99 6.90
C LYS A 149 11.78 -7.29 7.54
N ALA A 150 12.32 -8.49 7.32
CA ALA A 150 13.66 -8.87 7.74
C ALA A 150 14.75 -8.07 7.00
N ASP A 151 14.47 -7.57 5.80
CA ASP A 151 15.41 -6.85 4.94
C ASP A 151 15.46 -5.34 5.23
N ALA A 152 15.00 -4.91 6.40
CA ALA A 152 14.87 -3.48 6.75
C ALA A 152 16.17 -2.69 6.58
N ALA A 153 17.33 -3.30 6.87
CA ALA A 153 18.64 -2.68 6.65
C ALA A 153 18.92 -2.45 5.15
N VAL A 154 18.67 -3.45 4.31
CA VAL A 154 18.85 -3.37 2.85
C VAL A 154 17.91 -2.31 2.26
N MET A 155 16.64 -2.31 2.67
CA MET A 155 15.66 -1.31 2.24
C MET A 155 16.10 0.11 2.61
N ARG A 156 16.62 0.31 3.83
CA ARG A 156 17.15 1.62 4.26
C ARG A 156 18.29 2.07 3.36
N ASP A 157 19.24 1.19 3.07
CA ASP A 157 20.40 1.54 2.25
C ASP A 157 19.98 1.88 0.80
N ARG A 158 18.98 1.15 0.26
CA ARG A 158 18.32 1.47 -1.02
C ARG A 158 17.61 2.83 -1.01
N LEU A 159 16.90 3.17 0.07
CA LEU A 159 16.21 4.48 0.20
C LEU A 159 17.18 5.65 0.22
N LEU A 160 18.38 5.45 0.76
CA LEU A 160 19.43 6.48 0.85
C LEU A 160 20.28 6.56 -0.42
N ASN A 161 19.98 5.76 -1.46
CA ASN A 161 20.83 5.59 -2.64
C ASN A 161 22.30 5.28 -2.29
N VAL A 162 22.54 4.63 -1.15
CA VAL A 162 23.87 4.14 -0.80
C VAL A 162 24.09 2.91 -1.67
N ALA A 163 25.09 2.95 -2.55
CA ALA A 163 25.49 1.78 -3.32
C ALA A 163 25.89 0.68 -2.33
N VAL A 164 25.12 -0.41 -2.32
CA VAL A 164 25.48 -1.68 -1.66
C VAL A 164 26.62 -2.32 -2.44
#